data_AF-A0A935ZVL8-F1
#
_entry.id   AF-A0A935ZVL8-F1
#
_cell.length_a   1.000
_cell.length_b   1.000
_cell.length_c   1.000
_cell.angle_alpha   90.00
_cell.angle_beta   90.00
_cell.angle_gamma   90.00
#
_symmetry.space_group_name_H-M   'P 1'
#
loop_
_entity.id
_entity.type
_entity.pdbx_description
1 polymer ?
#
loop_
_entity_poly.entity_id
_entity_poly.type
_entity_poly.pdbx_seq_one_letter_code
_entity_poly.pdbx_strand_id
1 'polypeptide(L)'
;MKTIAVGLSLVGLLASACAVPQELPPGDGSGSTAADDGSGGSDGSTSDGGGVTMTTTNSDASTSSASGMPGTDESGDPEVPCEGTCTSSDFAGWEGPVIVRYPGADQTLPACDGDFGTVTRDGFTSVAAMPATCACSCGDAAGSSCGDGVTVGRYTANCAASQGSYVVGDTCTNIPDTFSNQYWRIETPAPAGGACPPSLEMDREEPVFGDAIRLCQPSVPTEGSCADGLCVPQPSAADGPMCFWREGDEACPAGERTLIYDGSYEDQRECSACECSTPSGACVYDAPLGATYTTNSCDQVDTLLQPDVCTLVPDAVSALIVSGTHPEVTCSPSGGAPVGEVVPTHVVTMCCVE
;
A
#
# COMPACT_ATOMS: atom_id res chain seq x y z
N MET A 1 20.44 -31.77 -43.55
CA MET A 1 20.39 -30.59 -44.43
C MET A 1 19.11 -29.84 -44.12
N LYS A 2 19.20 -28.74 -43.37
CA LYS A 2 18.06 -27.89 -43.02
C LYS A 2 18.47 -26.45 -43.35
N THR A 3 17.78 -25.90 -44.33
CA THR A 3 18.07 -24.61 -44.96
C THR A 3 17.65 -23.46 -44.04
N ILE A 4 18.55 -22.49 -43.94
CA ILE A 4 18.43 -21.22 -43.20
C ILE A 4 17.55 -20.26 -44.01
N ALA A 5 16.64 -19.53 -43.35
CA ALA A 5 16.00 -18.34 -43.89
C ALA A 5 16.25 -17.18 -42.91
N VAL A 6 17.11 -16.24 -43.32
CA VAL A 6 17.36 -14.97 -42.64
C VAL A 6 16.39 -13.95 -43.23
N GLY A 7 15.48 -13.44 -42.41
CA GLY A 7 14.60 -12.33 -42.73
C GLY A 7 15.30 -11.00 -42.48
N LEU A 8 15.60 -10.30 -43.57
CA LEU A 8 16.11 -8.93 -43.60
C LEU A 8 14.92 -7.98 -43.33
N SER A 9 14.93 -7.25 -42.21
CA SER A 9 13.90 -6.24 -41.93
C SER A 9 14.43 -4.83 -42.13
N LEU A 10 13.56 -4.02 -42.72
CA LEU A 10 13.78 -2.81 -43.48
C LEU A 10 13.87 -1.57 -42.57
N VAL A 11 14.77 -0.67 -42.94
CA VAL A 11 14.98 0.68 -42.40
C VAL A 11 13.70 1.51 -42.42
N GLY A 12 13.34 2.08 -41.27
CA GLY A 12 12.29 3.10 -41.13
C GLY A 12 12.85 4.37 -40.50
N LEU A 13 13.13 5.37 -41.34
CA LEU A 13 13.36 6.77 -40.96
C LEU A 13 12.05 7.36 -40.40
N LEU A 14 12.07 7.93 -39.20
CA LEU A 14 11.08 8.91 -38.76
C LEU A 14 11.77 10.14 -38.17
N ALA A 15 11.25 11.29 -38.61
CA ALA A 15 11.83 12.61 -38.50
C ALA A 15 11.78 13.18 -37.09
N SER A 16 12.87 13.85 -36.72
CA SER A 16 12.98 14.70 -35.54
C SER A 16 12.23 16.02 -35.76
N ALA A 17 11.26 16.31 -34.90
CA ALA A 17 10.63 17.62 -34.79
C ALA A 17 11.20 18.33 -33.57
N CYS A 18 11.97 19.40 -33.79
CA CYS A 18 12.42 20.31 -32.74
C CYS A 18 11.21 21.03 -32.14
N ALA A 19 10.91 20.76 -30.87
CA ALA A 19 10.04 21.60 -30.06
C ALA A 19 10.91 22.60 -29.27
N VAL A 20 10.57 23.88 -29.42
CA VAL A 20 11.17 25.02 -28.74
C VAL A 20 10.73 25.03 -27.26
N PRO A 21 11.63 25.26 -26.28
CA PRO A 21 11.22 25.41 -24.89
C PRO A 21 10.50 26.75 -24.70
N GLN A 22 9.30 26.70 -24.10
CA GLN A 22 8.60 27.88 -23.60
C GLN A 22 9.25 28.35 -22.29
N GLU A 23 9.55 29.64 -22.21
CA GLU A 23 9.97 30.33 -20.99
C GLU A 23 8.83 30.31 -19.97
N LEU A 24 9.10 29.82 -18.76
CA LEU A 24 8.25 29.98 -17.58
C LEU A 24 8.66 31.25 -16.81
N PRO A 25 7.71 32.02 -16.26
CA PRO A 25 8.00 33.24 -15.51
C PRO A 25 8.64 32.95 -14.14
N PRO A 26 9.36 33.92 -13.54
CA PRO A 26 10.04 33.76 -12.26
C PRO A 26 9.03 33.62 -11.10
N GLY A 27 9.21 32.56 -10.31
CA GLY A 27 8.50 32.38 -9.04
C GLY A 27 9.22 33.12 -7.91
N ASP A 28 8.51 34.05 -7.27
CA ASP A 28 8.95 34.71 -6.06
C ASP A 28 8.97 33.73 -4.89
N GLY A 29 10.12 33.66 -4.22
CA GLY A 29 10.35 32.84 -3.05
C GLY A 29 9.66 33.40 -1.80
N SER A 30 9.36 32.49 -0.89
CA SER A 30 9.23 32.80 0.53
C SER A 30 9.86 31.66 1.32
N GLY A 31 11.06 31.95 1.83
CA GLY A 31 11.82 31.06 2.68
C GLY A 31 11.17 30.88 4.04
N SER A 32 11.40 29.73 4.63
CA SER A 32 11.24 29.52 6.07
C SER A 32 12.50 28.81 6.55
N THR A 33 13.33 29.59 7.25
CA THR A 33 14.54 29.17 7.92
C THR A 33 14.21 28.25 9.07
N ALA A 34 14.91 27.12 9.13
CA ALA A 34 15.03 26.29 10.30
C ALA A 34 15.63 27.09 11.47
N ALA A 35 15.10 26.84 12.67
CA ALA A 35 15.78 27.07 13.93
C ALA A 35 15.66 25.78 14.75
N ASP A 36 16.77 25.06 14.82
CA ASP A 36 17.07 24.15 15.92
C ASP A 36 17.21 24.97 17.21
N ASP A 37 16.64 24.48 18.31
CA ASP A 37 17.26 24.45 19.63
C ASP A 37 16.27 23.90 20.67
N GLY A 38 16.75 23.02 21.54
CA GLY A 38 16.15 22.92 22.88
C GLY A 38 15.95 21.51 23.44
N SER A 39 17.05 20.95 23.93
CA SER A 39 17.10 19.89 24.94
C SER A 39 16.18 20.11 26.15
N GLY A 40 15.66 19.01 26.69
CA GLY A 40 15.57 18.82 28.14
C GLY A 40 14.17 18.63 28.72
N GLY A 41 14.08 17.70 29.67
CA GLY A 41 13.11 17.79 30.77
C GLY A 41 12.19 16.60 30.93
N SER A 42 12.57 15.74 31.86
CA SER A 42 11.75 14.74 32.54
C SER A 42 10.45 15.30 33.12
N ASP A 43 9.47 14.42 33.29
CA ASP A 43 8.57 14.23 34.47
C ASP A 43 7.27 13.58 33.94
N GLY A 44 6.94 12.33 34.26
CA GLY A 44 6.64 11.89 35.62
C GLY A 44 5.20 12.29 35.99
N SER A 45 4.19 11.55 35.53
CA SER A 45 2.83 11.64 36.07
C SER A 45 2.04 10.34 35.82
N THR A 46 2.13 9.45 36.79
CA THR A 46 1.06 8.52 37.16
C THR A 46 -0.21 9.29 37.47
N SER A 47 -1.34 8.95 36.84
CA SER A 47 -2.67 9.36 37.30
C SER A 47 -3.53 8.13 37.49
N ASP A 48 -3.55 7.69 38.75
CA ASP A 48 -4.59 6.90 39.36
C ASP A 48 -5.92 7.67 39.41
N GLY A 49 -7.03 6.93 39.37
CA GLY A 49 -8.22 7.26 40.16
C GLY A 49 -9.34 7.98 39.43
N GLY A 50 -10.40 7.24 39.11
CA GLY A 50 -11.66 7.80 38.63
C GLY A 50 -12.80 6.79 38.57
N GLY A 51 -12.98 5.98 39.61
CA GLY A 51 -14.15 5.11 39.76
C GLY A 51 -15.41 5.96 39.95
N VAL A 52 -16.31 5.98 38.97
CA VAL A 52 -17.62 6.62 39.09
C VAL A 52 -18.58 5.61 39.70
N THR A 53 -18.85 5.78 40.99
CA THR A 53 -19.87 5.09 41.76
C THR A 53 -21.25 5.57 41.31
N MET A 54 -22.01 4.73 40.60
CA MET A 54 -23.42 4.98 40.37
C MET A 54 -24.16 4.84 41.70
N THR A 55 -24.69 5.96 42.16
CA THR A 55 -25.40 6.09 43.43
C THR A 55 -26.80 5.49 43.29
N THR A 56 -27.06 4.43 44.03
CA THR A 56 -28.41 3.88 44.24
C THR A 56 -29.22 4.88 45.07
N THR A 57 -30.26 5.46 44.46
CA THR A 57 -31.21 6.29 45.20
C THR A 57 -32.36 5.40 45.64
N ASN A 58 -32.31 5.00 46.91
CA ASN A 58 -33.47 4.53 47.68
C ASN A 58 -34.54 5.61 47.67
N SER A 59 -35.78 5.23 47.40
CA SER A 59 -36.96 6.00 47.80
C SER A 59 -37.97 5.05 48.43
N ASP A 60 -38.30 5.41 49.66
CA ASP A 60 -39.08 4.69 50.64
C ASP A 60 -40.55 4.50 50.27
N ALA A 61 -41.06 3.38 50.78
CA ALA A 61 -42.33 3.23 51.49
C ALA A 61 -43.58 3.94 50.95
N SER A 62 -44.52 3.13 50.46
CA SER A 62 -45.93 3.27 50.83
C SER A 62 -46.61 1.91 50.86
N THR A 63 -46.68 1.36 52.07
CA THR A 63 -47.57 0.28 52.47
C THR A 63 -49.03 0.70 52.30
N SER A 64 -49.73 0.06 51.36
CA SER A 64 -51.19 0.07 51.31
C SER A 64 -51.69 -1.37 51.37
N SER A 65 -52.03 -1.79 52.58
CA SER A 65 -52.79 -3.02 52.84
C SER A 65 -54.18 -2.88 52.24
N ALA A 66 -54.49 -3.68 51.22
CA ALA A 66 -55.86 -3.94 50.81
C ALA A 66 -56.12 -5.44 50.91
N SER A 67 -56.83 -5.80 51.97
CA SER A 67 -57.29 -7.14 52.27
C SER A 67 -58.36 -7.56 51.27
N GLY A 68 -58.15 -8.74 50.66
CA GLY A 68 -59.19 -9.75 50.48
C GLY A 68 -60.27 -9.51 49.43
N MET A 69 -60.13 -10.20 48.29
CA MET A 69 -61.21 -11.01 47.72
C MET A 69 -60.59 -12.24 47.04
N PRO A 70 -60.94 -13.49 47.42
CA PRO A 70 -60.59 -14.67 46.64
C PRO A 70 -61.55 -14.74 45.43
N GLY A 71 -61.17 -14.06 44.35
CA GLY A 71 -61.80 -14.25 43.04
C GLY A 71 -61.27 -15.53 42.41
N THR A 72 -61.85 -16.66 42.77
CA THR A 72 -61.69 -17.92 42.05
C THR A 72 -62.56 -17.86 40.80
N ASP A 73 -62.06 -17.24 39.74
CA ASP A 73 -62.59 -17.41 38.39
C ASP A 73 -61.41 -17.38 37.42
N GLU A 74 -60.57 -18.42 37.51
CA GLU A 74 -59.58 -18.81 36.50
C GLU A 74 -60.34 -19.32 35.26
N SER A 75 -61.09 -18.41 34.64
CA SER A 75 -61.61 -18.60 33.29
C SER A 75 -60.43 -18.38 32.37
N GLY A 76 -59.52 -19.38 32.32
CA GLY A 76 -58.48 -19.42 31.32
C GLY A 76 -59.16 -19.33 29.97
N ASP A 77 -59.02 -18.18 29.32
CA ASP A 77 -59.42 -18.01 27.92
C ASP A 77 -58.71 -19.15 27.18
N PRO A 78 -59.45 -20.03 26.48
CA PRO A 78 -58.85 -21.20 25.85
C PRO A 78 -57.65 -20.74 25.01
N GLU A 79 -56.47 -21.28 25.31
CA GLU A 79 -55.27 -21.04 24.51
C GLU A 79 -55.59 -21.41 23.07
N VAL A 80 -55.67 -20.39 22.22
CA VAL A 80 -55.89 -20.59 20.79
C VAL A 80 -54.60 -21.20 20.26
N PRO A 81 -54.62 -22.43 19.73
CA PRO A 81 -53.40 -23.06 19.22
C PRO A 81 -52.83 -22.21 18.08
N CYS A 82 -51.50 -22.10 18.03
CA CYS A 82 -50.82 -21.41 16.92
C CYS A 82 -51.24 -22.03 15.57
N GLU A 83 -51.78 -21.20 14.67
CA GLU A 83 -52.14 -21.64 13.31
C GLU A 83 -50.95 -21.70 12.35
N GLY A 84 -49.77 -21.25 12.80
CA GLY A 84 -48.51 -21.26 12.05
C GLY A 84 -47.41 -22.11 12.71
N THR A 85 -46.17 -21.63 12.65
CA THR A 85 -45.01 -22.25 13.28
C THR A 85 -44.69 -21.56 14.60
N CYS A 86 -44.42 -22.34 15.65
CA CYS A 86 -43.86 -21.83 16.89
C CYS A 86 -42.35 -21.67 16.80
N THR A 87 -41.83 -20.49 17.11
CA THR A 87 -40.40 -20.23 17.19
C THR A 87 -39.82 -20.56 18.57
N SER A 88 -38.49 -20.69 18.67
CA SER A 88 -37.83 -20.84 19.98
C SER A 88 -37.65 -19.48 20.69
N SER A 89 -37.80 -19.47 22.02
CA SER A 89 -37.45 -18.34 22.88
C SER A 89 -35.94 -18.14 23.05
N ASP A 90 -35.11 -19.05 22.55
CA ASP A 90 -33.63 -18.99 22.67
C ASP A 90 -33.02 -17.76 21.99
N PHE A 91 -33.77 -17.10 21.10
CA PHE A 91 -33.37 -15.89 20.38
C PHE A 91 -33.72 -14.59 21.11
N ALA A 92 -33.83 -14.61 22.44
CA ALA A 92 -34.04 -13.39 23.23
C ALA A 92 -32.95 -12.33 22.92
N GLY A 93 -33.36 -11.15 22.47
CA GLY A 93 -32.46 -10.05 22.09
C GLY A 93 -31.96 -10.09 20.63
N TRP A 94 -32.45 -11.03 19.83
CA TRP A 94 -32.28 -11.05 18.38
C TRP A 94 -33.54 -10.50 17.69
N GLU A 95 -33.35 -9.95 16.49
CA GLU A 95 -34.43 -9.47 15.62
C GLU A 95 -34.95 -10.63 14.76
N GLY A 96 -36.27 -10.72 14.59
CA GLY A 96 -36.91 -11.78 13.81
C GLY A 96 -38.21 -12.30 14.45
N PRO A 97 -38.78 -13.38 13.88
CA PRO A 97 -38.27 -14.19 12.78
C PRO A 97 -38.40 -13.50 11.41
N VAL A 98 -37.49 -13.84 10.50
CA VAL A 98 -37.50 -13.45 9.09
C VAL A 98 -37.33 -14.68 8.20
N ILE A 99 -37.72 -14.59 6.93
CA ILE A 99 -37.28 -15.52 5.88
C ILE A 99 -36.18 -14.88 5.03
N VAL A 100 -35.32 -15.71 4.47
CA VAL A 100 -34.27 -15.26 3.53
C VAL A 100 -34.74 -15.44 2.10
N ARG A 101 -34.61 -14.37 1.30
CA ARG A 101 -34.74 -14.42 -0.15
C ARG A 101 -33.35 -14.40 -0.78
N TYR A 102 -33.08 -15.40 -1.60
CA TYR A 102 -31.86 -15.51 -2.42
C TYR A 102 -32.13 -14.98 -3.83
N PRO A 103 -31.09 -14.53 -4.55
CA PRO A 103 -31.27 -14.00 -5.89
C PRO A 103 -31.65 -15.13 -6.86
N GLY A 104 -32.46 -14.79 -7.86
CA GLY A 104 -32.80 -15.70 -8.94
C GLY A 104 -31.62 -15.97 -9.88
N ALA A 105 -31.84 -16.79 -10.91
CA ALA A 105 -30.82 -17.08 -11.92
C ALA A 105 -30.34 -15.83 -12.69
N ASP A 106 -31.15 -14.77 -12.73
CA ASP A 106 -30.84 -13.47 -13.33
C ASP A 106 -30.20 -12.49 -12.33
N GLN A 107 -29.82 -12.96 -11.14
CA GLN A 107 -29.27 -12.16 -10.05
C GLN A 107 -30.22 -11.08 -9.51
N THR A 108 -31.51 -11.14 -9.87
CA THR A 108 -32.50 -10.23 -9.29
C THR A 108 -32.97 -10.76 -7.95
N LEU A 109 -32.99 -9.87 -6.95
CA LEU A 109 -33.44 -10.20 -5.61
C LEU A 109 -34.97 -10.15 -5.55
N PRO A 110 -35.65 -11.27 -5.21
CA PRO A 110 -37.09 -11.28 -5.10
C PRO A 110 -37.61 -10.23 -4.10
N ALA A 111 -38.80 -9.69 -4.36
CA ALA A 111 -39.47 -8.83 -3.40
C ALA A 111 -39.94 -9.62 -2.17
N CYS A 112 -40.11 -8.95 -1.05
CA CYS A 112 -40.87 -9.49 0.07
C CYS A 112 -42.36 -9.48 -0.31
N ASP A 113 -43.04 -10.62 -0.16
CA ASP A 113 -44.41 -10.82 -0.58
C ASP A 113 -45.15 -11.84 0.32
N GLY A 114 -46.45 -11.99 0.09
CA GLY A 114 -47.31 -12.87 0.88
C GLY A 114 -47.31 -12.54 2.37
N ASP A 115 -47.21 -13.57 3.19
CA ASP A 115 -47.20 -13.45 4.65
C ASP A 115 -45.91 -12.80 5.17
N PHE A 116 -44.84 -12.79 4.38
CA PHE A 116 -43.56 -12.14 4.67
C PHE A 116 -43.35 -10.92 3.77
N GLY A 117 -44.31 -10.00 3.78
CA GLY A 117 -44.38 -8.86 2.86
C GLY A 117 -43.48 -7.67 3.20
N THR A 118 -42.81 -7.65 4.34
CA THR A 118 -42.06 -6.48 4.82
C THR A 118 -40.56 -6.68 4.67
N VAL A 119 -39.90 -5.81 3.91
CA VAL A 119 -38.42 -5.79 3.83
C VAL A 119 -37.86 -5.23 5.13
N THR A 120 -37.00 -6.00 5.78
CA THR A 120 -36.29 -5.55 6.99
C THR A 120 -34.84 -5.18 6.68
N ARG A 121 -34.17 -5.95 5.81
CA ARG A 121 -32.77 -5.72 5.45
C ARG A 121 -32.42 -6.31 4.09
N ASP A 122 -31.55 -5.62 3.36
CA ASP A 122 -30.81 -6.15 2.23
C ASP A 122 -29.32 -6.24 2.59
N GLY A 123 -28.60 -7.18 1.99
CA GLY A 123 -27.16 -7.30 2.18
C GLY A 123 -26.53 -8.36 1.29
N PHE A 124 -25.28 -8.71 1.57
CA PHE A 124 -24.46 -9.62 0.79
C PHE A 124 -23.88 -10.72 1.68
N THR A 125 -23.66 -11.91 1.13
CA THR A 125 -23.15 -13.07 1.89
C THR A 125 -21.62 -13.09 2.02
N SER A 126 -20.91 -12.30 1.21
CA SER A 126 -19.45 -12.23 1.22
C SER A 126 -18.95 -10.91 0.65
N VAL A 127 -17.70 -10.58 0.99
CA VAL A 127 -16.90 -9.54 0.35
C VAL A 127 -15.59 -10.16 -0.12
N ALA A 128 -15.15 -9.82 -1.31
CA ALA A 128 -13.87 -10.24 -1.87
C ALA A 128 -13.15 -9.03 -2.44
N ALA A 129 -11.87 -8.89 -2.11
CA ALA A 129 -11.03 -7.81 -2.61
C ALA A 129 -9.65 -8.35 -2.94
N MET A 130 -9.12 -7.98 -4.11
CA MET A 130 -7.73 -8.27 -4.45
C MET A 130 -6.80 -7.29 -3.72
N PRO A 131 -5.56 -7.68 -3.38
CA PRO A 131 -4.57 -6.73 -2.87
C PRO A 131 -4.35 -5.56 -3.85
N ALA A 132 -3.85 -4.43 -3.35
CA ALA A 132 -3.46 -3.32 -4.23
C ALA A 132 -2.38 -3.76 -5.24
N THR A 133 -2.39 -3.20 -6.44
CA THR A 133 -1.28 -3.35 -7.39
C THR A 133 -0.33 -2.18 -7.20
N CYS A 134 0.91 -2.49 -6.86
CA CYS A 134 1.92 -1.52 -6.48
C CYS A 134 3.13 -1.62 -7.42
N ALA A 135 3.60 -0.49 -7.93
CA ALA A 135 4.85 -0.42 -8.68
C ALA A 135 5.76 0.66 -8.08
N CYS A 136 6.89 0.23 -7.55
CA CYS A 136 7.94 1.11 -7.04
C CYS A 136 9.05 1.26 -8.08
N SER A 137 9.38 2.50 -8.42
CA SER A 137 10.45 2.85 -9.35
C SER A 137 11.28 4.01 -8.78
N CYS A 138 12.48 4.18 -9.32
CA CYS A 138 13.36 5.28 -8.97
C CYS A 138 13.51 6.20 -10.19
N GLY A 139 13.37 7.50 -9.97
CA GLY A 139 13.69 8.50 -10.99
C GLY A 139 15.20 8.61 -11.23
N ASP A 140 15.57 9.50 -12.14
CA ASP A 140 16.97 9.80 -12.44
C ASP A 140 17.70 10.32 -11.19
N ALA A 141 18.96 9.91 -11.03
CA ALA A 141 19.77 10.37 -9.91
C ALA A 141 20.07 11.86 -10.07
N ALA A 142 19.84 12.63 -9.00
CA ALA A 142 20.19 14.04 -8.93
C ALA A 142 21.29 14.27 -7.89
N GLY A 143 22.21 15.19 -8.18
CA GLY A 143 23.25 15.62 -7.24
C GLY A 143 24.44 14.66 -7.09
N SER A 144 24.55 13.62 -7.93
CA SER A 144 25.77 12.81 -8.01
C SER A 144 26.88 13.61 -8.73
N SER A 145 28.12 13.37 -8.33
CA SER A 145 29.30 14.03 -8.92
C SER A 145 30.48 13.07 -9.00
N CYS A 146 31.44 13.38 -9.88
CA CYS A 146 32.64 12.56 -10.10
C CYS A 146 33.88 13.07 -9.36
N GLY A 147 33.71 14.04 -8.47
CA GLY A 147 34.81 14.75 -7.81
C GLY A 147 35.55 15.71 -8.75
N ASP A 148 36.31 16.62 -8.14
CA ASP A 148 37.13 17.58 -8.85
C ASP A 148 38.52 16.97 -9.12
N GLY A 149 38.66 16.37 -10.31
CA GLY A 149 39.91 15.78 -10.78
C GLY A 149 39.90 14.25 -10.81
N VAL A 150 40.89 13.69 -11.51
CA VAL A 150 41.07 12.25 -11.64
C VAL A 150 42.43 11.84 -11.10
N THR A 151 42.50 10.62 -10.59
CA THR A 151 43.77 10.07 -10.13
C THR A 151 44.49 9.44 -11.32
N VAL A 152 45.69 9.92 -11.64
CA VAL A 152 46.57 9.28 -12.62
C VAL A 152 47.61 8.48 -11.87
N GLY A 153 47.55 7.16 -12.01
CA GLY A 153 48.50 6.24 -11.41
C GLY A 153 49.71 6.02 -12.33
N ARG A 154 50.90 5.98 -11.71
CA ARG A 154 52.16 5.58 -12.35
C ARG A 154 52.49 4.16 -11.97
N TYR A 155 52.95 3.36 -12.93
CA TYR A 155 53.17 1.94 -12.74
C TYR A 155 54.40 1.40 -13.47
N THR A 156 54.89 0.25 -13.00
CA THR A 156 55.88 -0.57 -13.71
C THR A 156 55.23 -1.52 -14.72
N ALA A 157 55.99 -1.88 -15.77
CA ALA A 157 55.79 -3.05 -16.62
C ALA A 157 54.32 -3.41 -16.95
N ASN A 158 53.67 -2.63 -17.82
CA ASN A 158 52.25 -2.81 -18.20
C ASN A 158 51.29 -2.76 -17.00
N CYS A 159 51.51 -1.82 -16.09
CA CYS A 159 50.66 -1.61 -14.91
C CYS A 159 50.65 -2.75 -13.89
N ALA A 160 51.75 -3.51 -13.80
CA ALA A 160 51.87 -4.63 -12.88
C ALA A 160 51.98 -4.20 -11.41
N ALA A 161 52.67 -3.09 -11.12
CA ALA A 161 52.79 -2.56 -9.77
C ALA A 161 52.73 -1.03 -9.76
N SER A 162 51.92 -0.46 -8.87
CA SER A 162 51.83 0.98 -8.67
C SER A 162 53.13 1.52 -8.05
N GLN A 163 53.60 2.63 -8.59
CA GLN A 163 54.75 3.39 -8.10
C GLN A 163 54.37 4.73 -7.47
N GLY A 164 53.13 5.16 -7.64
CA GLY A 164 52.62 6.44 -7.16
C GLY A 164 51.34 6.84 -7.89
N SER A 165 50.66 7.86 -7.35
CA SER A 165 49.46 8.42 -7.96
C SER A 165 49.43 9.93 -7.77
N TYR A 166 48.78 10.61 -8.72
CA TYR A 166 48.69 12.06 -8.77
C TYR A 166 47.25 12.45 -9.08
N VAL A 167 46.72 13.44 -8.35
CA VAL A 167 45.40 14.01 -8.69
C VAL A 167 45.64 15.09 -9.75
N VAL A 168 45.01 14.93 -10.90
CA VAL A 168 45.13 15.83 -12.05
C VAL A 168 43.76 16.44 -12.33
N GLY A 169 43.73 17.78 -12.41
CA GLY A 169 42.53 18.55 -12.72
C GLY A 169 42.52 19.08 -14.15
N ASP A 170 41.74 20.13 -14.36
CA ASP A 170 41.63 20.90 -15.61
C ASP A 170 42.76 21.94 -15.76
N THR A 171 43.67 22.03 -14.79
CA THR A 171 44.90 22.81 -14.86
C THR A 171 46.12 21.92 -14.99
N CYS A 172 47.16 22.43 -15.65
CA CYS A 172 48.42 21.70 -15.82
C CYS A 172 49.04 21.32 -14.47
N THR A 173 49.09 20.01 -14.18
CA THR A 173 49.70 19.50 -12.96
C THR A 173 51.10 19.01 -13.25
N ASN A 174 52.11 19.63 -12.63
CA ASN A 174 53.49 19.17 -12.71
C ASN A 174 53.67 17.87 -11.92
N ILE A 175 54.31 16.89 -12.57
CA ILE A 175 54.68 15.63 -11.94
C ILE A 175 56.10 15.84 -11.40
N PRO A 176 56.34 15.74 -10.07
CA PRO A 176 57.55 16.24 -9.41
C PRO A 176 58.86 15.52 -9.79
N ASP A 177 58.84 14.58 -10.72
CA ASP A 177 59.97 13.75 -11.12
C ASP A 177 59.82 13.37 -12.61
N THR A 178 60.92 13.48 -13.37
CA THR A 178 60.97 12.98 -14.74
C THR A 178 61.27 11.49 -14.73
N PHE A 179 60.31 10.67 -15.19
CA PHE A 179 60.49 9.23 -15.25
C PHE A 179 60.56 8.76 -16.70
N SER A 180 61.65 8.09 -17.05
CA SER A 180 61.79 7.45 -18.35
C SER A 180 61.04 6.12 -18.40
N ASN A 181 60.27 5.86 -19.46
CA ASN A 181 59.64 4.58 -19.78
C ASN A 181 58.71 4.03 -18.68
N GLN A 182 57.79 4.85 -18.18
CA GLN A 182 56.79 4.42 -17.19
C GLN A 182 55.44 4.18 -17.84
N TYR A 183 54.65 3.33 -17.18
CA TYR A 183 53.27 3.10 -17.58
C TYR A 183 52.34 4.00 -16.76
N TRP A 184 51.37 4.59 -17.43
CA TRP A 184 50.39 5.48 -16.82
C TRP A 184 48.99 4.96 -17.08
N ARG A 185 48.12 5.10 -16.09
CA ARG A 185 46.70 4.74 -16.19
C ARG A 185 45.88 5.77 -15.43
N ILE A 186 44.79 6.22 -16.03
CA ILE A 186 43.82 7.04 -15.32
C ILE A 186 42.90 6.11 -14.53
N GLU A 187 42.82 6.35 -13.23
CA GLU A 187 41.92 5.67 -12.31
C GLU A 187 40.61 6.46 -12.22
N THR A 188 39.53 5.80 -12.60
CA THR A 188 38.20 6.40 -12.63
C THR A 188 37.62 6.47 -11.22
N PRO A 189 37.30 7.66 -10.68
CA PRO A 189 36.67 7.74 -9.38
C PRO A 189 35.27 7.12 -9.44
N ALA A 190 34.83 6.53 -8.33
CA ALA A 190 33.44 6.19 -8.16
C ALA A 190 32.61 7.48 -8.01
N PRO A 191 31.42 7.56 -8.60
CA PRO A 191 30.54 8.69 -8.39
C PRO A 191 30.18 8.78 -6.90
N ALA A 192 30.14 9.99 -6.38
CA ALA A 192 29.83 10.27 -4.98
C ALA A 192 28.58 11.16 -4.86
N GLY A 193 27.83 10.92 -3.78
CA GLY A 193 26.63 11.69 -3.45
C GLY A 193 25.43 11.42 -4.36
N GLY A 194 24.43 12.28 -4.22
CA GLY A 194 23.17 12.23 -4.94
C GLY A 194 22.14 11.26 -4.36
N ALA A 195 20.94 11.34 -4.90
CA ALA A 195 19.82 10.47 -4.56
C ALA A 195 18.89 10.32 -5.78
N CYS A 196 18.19 9.21 -5.87
CA CYS A 196 17.09 9.06 -6.81
C CYS A 196 15.76 9.32 -6.09
N PRO A 197 14.89 10.19 -6.62
CA PRO A 197 13.56 10.37 -6.07
C PRO A 197 12.74 9.08 -6.27
N PRO A 198 12.14 8.49 -5.22
CA PRO A 198 11.26 7.34 -5.39
C PRO A 198 9.94 7.75 -6.03
N SER A 199 9.37 6.85 -6.82
CA SER A 199 8.05 6.98 -7.43
C SER A 199 7.24 5.72 -7.17
N LEU A 200 6.08 5.89 -6.56
CA LEU A 200 5.15 4.82 -6.23
C LEU A 200 3.85 5.00 -7.02
N GLU A 201 3.55 4.04 -7.87
CA GLU A 201 2.25 3.93 -8.52
C GLU A 201 1.42 2.89 -7.76
N MET A 202 0.18 3.25 -7.45
CA MET A 202 -0.77 2.41 -6.74
C MET A 202 -2.09 2.38 -7.51
N ASP A 203 -2.60 1.17 -7.74
CA ASP A 203 -3.93 0.93 -8.28
C ASP A 203 -4.71 -0.01 -7.37
N ARG A 204 -6.00 0.26 -7.22
CA ARG A 204 -6.90 -0.50 -6.33
C ARG A 204 -8.22 -0.74 -7.04
N GLU A 205 -8.51 -2.01 -7.28
CA GLU A 205 -9.83 -2.40 -7.77
C GLU A 205 -10.87 -2.37 -6.65
N GLU A 206 -12.10 -1.98 -6.97
CA GLU A 206 -13.20 -1.94 -6.01
C GLU A 206 -13.53 -3.35 -5.47
N PRO A 207 -13.86 -3.52 -4.18
CA PRO A 207 -14.27 -4.80 -3.63
C PRO A 207 -15.54 -5.32 -4.32
N VAL A 208 -15.58 -6.64 -4.52
CA VAL A 208 -16.73 -7.33 -5.09
C VAL A 208 -17.52 -7.98 -3.95
N PHE A 209 -18.81 -7.69 -3.89
CA PHE A 209 -19.71 -8.36 -2.97
C PHE A 209 -20.30 -9.61 -3.63
N GLY A 210 -20.52 -10.65 -2.82
CA GLY A 210 -21.11 -11.92 -3.28
C GLY A 210 -22.61 -11.81 -3.53
N ASP A 211 -23.32 -12.91 -3.30
CA ASP A 211 -24.76 -12.97 -3.55
C ASP A 211 -25.51 -11.97 -2.66
N ALA A 212 -26.37 -11.16 -3.28
CA ALA A 212 -27.29 -10.28 -2.58
C ALA A 212 -28.43 -11.11 -1.96
N ILE A 213 -28.80 -10.83 -0.72
CA ILE A 213 -29.91 -11.46 -0.02
C ILE A 213 -30.83 -10.40 0.59
N ARG A 214 -32.09 -10.79 0.83
CA ARG A 214 -33.10 -9.95 1.45
C ARG A 214 -33.79 -10.68 2.58
N LEU A 215 -33.89 -10.02 3.73
CA LEU A 215 -34.60 -10.49 4.91
C LEU A 215 -36.02 -9.92 4.90
N CYS A 216 -36.99 -10.81 4.91
CA CYS A 216 -38.41 -10.48 4.91
C CYS A 216 -39.07 -10.88 6.21
N GLN A 217 -39.73 -9.93 6.88
CA GLN A 217 -40.46 -10.14 8.13
C GLN A 217 -41.96 -10.37 7.85
N PRO A 218 -42.67 -11.12 8.73
CA PRO A 218 -44.11 -11.23 8.66
C PRO A 218 -44.81 -9.87 8.56
N SER A 219 -45.76 -9.75 7.63
CA SER A 219 -46.55 -8.54 7.41
C SER A 219 -47.81 -8.49 8.29
N VAL A 220 -48.28 -9.65 8.75
CA VAL A 220 -49.47 -9.80 9.59
C VAL A 220 -49.13 -10.69 10.80
N PRO A 221 -49.54 -10.32 12.02
CA PRO A 221 -49.41 -11.20 13.17
C PRO A 221 -50.24 -12.47 12.97
N THR A 222 -49.67 -13.63 13.28
CA THR A 222 -50.41 -14.91 13.27
C THR A 222 -51.22 -15.05 14.54
N GLU A 223 -52.46 -15.53 14.41
CA GLU A 223 -53.30 -15.81 15.57
C GLU A 223 -52.80 -17.06 16.32
N GLY A 224 -53.00 -17.06 17.63
CA GLY A 224 -52.67 -18.16 18.53
C GLY A 224 -51.42 -17.93 19.38
N SER A 225 -51.16 -18.90 20.27
CA SER A 225 -50.04 -18.88 21.21
C SER A 225 -49.19 -20.12 21.10
N CYS A 226 -47.91 -19.97 21.40
CA CYS A 226 -46.94 -21.05 21.54
C CYS A 226 -46.60 -21.23 23.02
N ALA A 227 -46.33 -22.47 23.43
CA ALA A 227 -45.91 -22.76 24.81
C ALA A 227 -44.61 -22.02 25.16
N ASP A 228 -43.69 -21.96 24.19
CA ASP A 228 -42.48 -21.15 24.22
C ASP A 228 -42.35 -20.43 22.86
N GLY A 229 -42.02 -19.14 22.89
CA GLY A 229 -41.72 -18.33 21.70
C GLY A 229 -42.92 -17.64 21.02
N LEU A 230 -42.79 -17.34 19.73
CA LEU A 230 -43.75 -16.57 18.94
C LEU A 230 -44.45 -17.46 17.91
N CYS A 231 -45.75 -17.27 17.73
CA CYS A 231 -46.50 -17.88 16.63
C CYS A 231 -46.33 -17.01 15.37
N VAL A 232 -45.79 -17.59 14.30
CA VAL A 232 -45.54 -16.87 13.04
C VAL A 232 -46.03 -17.66 11.83
N PRO A 233 -46.23 -17.01 10.66
CA PRO A 233 -46.71 -17.72 9.49
C PRO A 233 -45.73 -18.82 9.08
N GLN A 234 -46.26 -19.97 8.68
CA GLN A 234 -45.44 -21.08 8.18
C GLN A 234 -44.81 -20.67 6.84
N PRO A 235 -43.47 -20.66 6.70
CA PRO A 235 -42.83 -20.40 5.42
C PRO A 235 -43.29 -21.41 4.36
N SER A 236 -43.55 -20.91 3.16
CA SER A 236 -43.84 -21.73 1.98
C SER A 236 -42.57 -22.42 1.46
N ALA A 237 -42.72 -23.44 0.63
CA ALA A 237 -41.57 -24.13 0.02
C ALA A 237 -40.72 -23.25 -0.92
N ALA A 238 -41.24 -22.08 -1.33
CA ALA A 238 -40.51 -21.09 -2.11
C ALA A 238 -39.75 -20.08 -1.22
N ASP A 239 -40.02 -20.09 0.08
CA ASP A 239 -39.33 -19.26 1.06
C ASP A 239 -38.05 -19.96 1.50
N GLY A 240 -37.03 -19.15 1.83
CA GLY A 240 -35.83 -19.66 2.48
C GLY A 240 -36.10 -20.09 3.92
N PRO A 241 -35.06 -20.57 4.63
CA PRO A 241 -35.20 -20.94 6.03
C PRO A 241 -35.65 -19.74 6.89
N MET A 242 -36.26 -20.05 8.03
CA MET A 242 -36.60 -19.06 9.03
C MET A 242 -35.36 -18.72 9.85
N CYS A 243 -35.08 -17.42 10.00
CA CYS A 243 -33.86 -16.95 10.64
C CYS A 243 -34.13 -15.81 11.62
N PHE A 244 -33.16 -15.60 12.50
CA PHE A 244 -33.06 -14.49 13.43
C PHE A 244 -31.74 -13.77 13.15
N TRP A 245 -31.70 -12.45 13.32
CA TRP A 245 -30.51 -11.67 13.03
C TRP A 245 -30.19 -10.66 14.12
N ARG A 246 -28.92 -10.26 14.19
CA ARG A 246 -28.43 -9.26 15.13
C ARG A 246 -27.23 -8.55 14.56
N GLU A 247 -27.11 -7.26 14.85
CA GLU A 247 -25.93 -6.47 14.51
C GLU A 247 -24.68 -7.02 15.22
N GLY A 248 -23.57 -7.06 14.49
CA GLY A 248 -22.29 -7.56 14.94
C GLY A 248 -22.00 -9.01 14.54
N ASP A 249 -20.75 -9.41 14.76
CA ASP A 249 -20.32 -10.81 14.73
C ASP A 249 -20.67 -11.46 16.09
N GLU A 250 -21.79 -12.17 16.12
CA GLU A 250 -22.34 -12.81 17.30
C GLU A 250 -22.40 -14.33 17.10
N ALA A 251 -22.36 -15.10 18.18
CA ALA A 251 -22.55 -16.55 18.11
C ALA A 251 -24.06 -16.88 18.07
N CYS A 252 -24.46 -17.83 17.22
CA CYS A 252 -25.85 -18.24 17.15
C CYS A 252 -26.27 -19.03 18.40
N PRO A 253 -27.41 -18.68 19.04
CA PRO A 253 -28.00 -19.49 20.11
C PRO A 253 -28.34 -20.91 19.63
N ALA A 254 -28.86 -21.00 18.40
CA ALA A 254 -29.17 -22.23 17.69
C ALA A 254 -29.06 -22.01 16.17
N GLY A 255 -28.92 -23.10 15.41
CA GLY A 255 -28.93 -23.07 13.95
C GLY A 255 -27.58 -22.75 13.29
N GLU A 256 -27.61 -22.60 11.97
CA GLU A 256 -26.42 -22.24 11.17
C GLU A 256 -26.18 -20.73 11.21
N ARG A 257 -24.92 -20.35 11.41
CA ARG A 257 -24.46 -18.96 11.46
C ARG A 257 -24.01 -18.48 10.09
N THR A 258 -24.57 -17.38 9.62
CA THR A 258 -24.17 -16.68 8.39
C THR A 258 -23.92 -15.21 8.69
N LEU A 259 -22.88 -14.63 8.09
CA LEU A 259 -22.62 -13.19 8.15
C LEU A 259 -23.22 -12.49 6.93
N ILE A 260 -23.82 -11.33 7.15
CA ILE A 260 -24.40 -10.46 6.13
C ILE A 260 -23.69 -9.12 6.18
N TYR A 261 -23.30 -8.62 5.02
CA TYR A 261 -22.64 -7.33 4.84
C TYR A 261 -23.61 -6.37 4.14
N ASP A 262 -23.73 -5.12 4.61
CA ASP A 262 -24.64 -4.13 4.02
C ASP A 262 -24.07 -3.42 2.76
N GLY A 263 -22.84 -3.77 2.38
CA GLY A 263 -22.09 -3.11 1.30
C GLY A 263 -21.12 -2.02 1.79
N SER A 264 -21.13 -1.69 3.09
CA SER A 264 -20.21 -0.74 3.69
C SER A 264 -18.88 -1.40 4.08
N TYR A 265 -17.77 -0.75 3.72
CA TYR A 265 -16.43 -1.23 4.01
C TYR A 265 -15.45 -0.08 4.24
N GLU A 266 -14.37 -0.39 4.95
CA GLU A 266 -13.16 0.41 5.02
C GLU A 266 -12.08 -0.29 4.19
N ASP A 267 -11.57 0.41 3.17
CA ASP A 267 -10.50 -0.10 2.32
C ASP A 267 -9.15 0.41 2.79
N GLN A 268 -8.46 -0.43 3.56
CA GLN A 268 -7.15 -0.16 4.12
C GLN A 268 -6.03 -0.69 3.22
N ARG A 269 -6.34 -1.16 2.00
CA ARG A 269 -5.32 -1.63 1.06
C ARG A 269 -4.47 -0.45 0.62
N GLU A 270 -3.17 -0.59 0.82
CA GLU A 270 -2.15 0.41 0.49
C GLU A 270 -0.90 -0.29 -0.06
N CYS A 271 0.09 0.51 -0.46
CA CYS A 271 1.43 0.03 -0.79
C CYS A 271 2.39 0.47 0.29
N SER A 272 3.33 -0.40 0.68
CA SER A 272 4.43 -0.01 1.56
C SER A 272 5.27 1.09 0.93
N ALA A 273 6.02 1.82 1.76
CA ALA A 273 6.87 2.90 1.31
C ALA A 273 7.80 2.44 0.17
N CYS A 274 7.94 3.27 -0.86
CA CYS A 274 8.89 3.07 -1.95
C CYS A 274 10.18 3.84 -1.60
N GLU A 275 11.29 3.12 -1.59
CA GLU A 275 12.61 3.64 -1.29
C GLU A 275 13.55 3.37 -2.46
N CYS A 276 14.53 4.25 -2.64
CA CYS A 276 15.58 4.07 -3.64
C CYS A 276 16.92 3.88 -2.95
N SER A 277 17.70 2.93 -3.44
CA SER A 277 19.08 2.78 -2.99
C SER A 277 19.89 4.05 -3.27
N THR A 278 21.01 4.21 -2.57
CA THR A 278 22.03 5.19 -2.96
C THR A 278 22.42 4.95 -4.43
N PRO A 279 22.65 6.02 -5.23
CA PRO A 279 23.08 5.87 -6.62
C PRO A 279 24.37 5.04 -6.72
N SER A 280 24.39 4.11 -7.68
CA SER A 280 25.55 3.26 -7.97
C SER A 280 25.83 3.28 -9.46
N GLY A 281 27.11 3.28 -9.83
CA GLY A 281 27.54 3.40 -11.22
C GLY A 281 28.99 3.82 -11.36
N ALA A 282 29.30 4.47 -12.47
CA ALA A 282 30.66 4.90 -12.81
C ALA A 282 30.67 6.36 -13.27
N CYS A 283 31.84 6.97 -13.16
CA CYS A 283 32.12 8.23 -13.83
C CYS A 283 32.53 7.95 -15.27
N VAL A 284 31.80 8.50 -16.22
CA VAL A 284 32.05 8.36 -17.64
C VAL A 284 32.69 9.64 -18.16
N TYR A 285 33.44 9.48 -19.25
CA TYR A 285 34.27 10.52 -19.82
C TYR A 285 34.06 10.60 -21.33
N ASP A 286 34.01 11.83 -21.82
CA ASP A 286 34.06 12.08 -23.25
C ASP A 286 35.52 11.93 -23.71
N ALA A 287 35.86 10.81 -24.34
CA ALA A 287 37.26 10.50 -24.70
C ALA A 287 37.88 11.54 -25.67
N PRO A 288 39.21 11.76 -25.62
CA PRO A 288 40.19 11.24 -24.64
C PRO A 288 40.14 12.00 -23.30
N LEU A 289 40.50 11.34 -22.20
CA LEU A 289 40.34 11.91 -20.86
C LEU A 289 41.51 12.80 -20.43
N GLY A 290 42.74 12.39 -20.72
CA GLY A 290 43.93 13.13 -20.28
C GLY A 290 45.05 13.13 -21.31
N ALA A 291 46.00 14.02 -21.08
CA ALA A 291 47.23 14.12 -21.86
C ALA A 291 48.43 14.20 -20.92
N THR A 292 49.53 13.55 -21.29
CA THR A 292 50.85 13.82 -20.71
C THR A 292 51.63 14.77 -21.61
N TYR A 293 52.58 15.48 -21.01
CA TYR A 293 53.40 16.47 -21.71
C TYR A 293 54.86 16.33 -21.27
N THR A 294 55.77 16.66 -22.18
CA THR A 294 57.22 16.65 -21.93
C THR A 294 57.73 17.95 -21.30
N THR A 295 56.86 18.95 -21.10
CA THR A 295 57.18 20.24 -20.47
C THR A 295 56.28 20.50 -19.26
N ASN A 296 56.68 21.42 -18.39
CA ASN A 296 55.87 21.87 -17.24
C ASN A 296 54.74 22.86 -17.62
N SER A 297 54.55 23.15 -18.90
CA SER A 297 53.62 24.17 -19.38
C SER A 297 52.35 23.62 -20.02
N CYS A 298 52.28 22.29 -20.22
CA CYS A 298 51.19 21.62 -20.93
C CYS A 298 50.88 22.18 -22.33
N ASP A 299 51.89 22.71 -23.03
CA ASP A 299 51.69 23.35 -24.35
C ASP A 299 51.77 22.36 -25.53
N GLN A 300 52.45 21.21 -25.34
CA GLN A 300 52.66 20.22 -26.39
C GLN A 300 52.29 18.82 -25.89
N VAL A 301 51.13 18.34 -26.33
CA VAL A 301 50.66 16.98 -26.01
C VAL A 301 51.68 15.97 -26.50
N ASP A 302 52.11 15.09 -25.61
CA ASP A 302 52.98 13.96 -25.91
C ASP A 302 52.13 12.70 -26.16
N THR A 303 51.38 12.27 -25.15
CA THR A 303 50.60 11.04 -25.19
C THR A 303 49.20 11.29 -24.64
N LEU A 304 48.17 10.78 -25.33
CA LEU A 304 46.80 10.77 -24.83
C LEU A 304 46.58 9.54 -23.93
N LEU A 305 46.01 9.77 -22.77
CA LEU A 305 45.64 8.75 -21.81
C LEU A 305 44.14 8.44 -21.91
N GLN A 306 43.83 7.14 -21.90
CA GLN A 306 42.46 6.64 -21.85
C GLN A 306 42.17 6.09 -20.44
N PRO A 307 40.92 6.18 -19.96
CA PRO A 307 40.51 5.57 -18.69
C PRO A 307 40.84 4.08 -18.67
N ASP A 308 41.40 3.61 -17.56
CA ASP A 308 41.68 2.19 -17.30
C ASP A 308 42.62 1.49 -18.31
N VAL A 309 43.16 2.21 -19.29
CA VAL A 309 44.15 1.71 -20.24
C VAL A 309 45.55 2.05 -19.74
N CYS A 310 46.41 1.04 -19.76
CA CYS A 310 47.80 1.19 -19.37
C CYS A 310 48.65 1.63 -20.56
N THR A 311 49.14 2.87 -20.54
CA THR A 311 49.88 3.46 -21.66
C THR A 311 51.33 3.69 -21.28
N LEU A 312 52.26 3.20 -22.10
CA LEU A 312 53.68 3.51 -21.95
C LEU A 312 53.92 4.96 -22.37
N VAL A 313 54.39 5.79 -21.44
CA VAL A 313 54.79 7.18 -21.71
C VAL A 313 56.29 7.31 -21.50
N PRO A 314 57.06 7.66 -22.54
CA PRO A 314 58.51 7.74 -22.44
C PRO A 314 58.98 8.79 -21.44
N ASP A 315 58.47 10.03 -21.50
CA ASP A 315 59.02 11.17 -20.75
C ASP A 315 57.92 12.12 -20.25
N ALA A 316 57.04 11.64 -19.36
CA ALA A 316 55.99 12.47 -18.76
C ALA A 316 56.58 13.45 -17.71
N VAL A 317 56.30 14.74 -17.87
CA VAL A 317 56.72 15.82 -16.96
C VAL A 317 55.51 16.52 -16.35
N SER A 318 54.40 16.61 -17.08
CA SER A 318 53.13 17.11 -16.55
C SER A 318 51.95 16.36 -17.16
N ALA A 319 50.78 16.51 -16.54
CA ALA A 319 49.53 15.93 -17.01
C ALA A 319 48.37 16.94 -16.90
N LEU A 320 47.38 16.77 -17.77
CA LEU A 320 46.17 17.59 -17.83
C LEU A 320 44.95 16.72 -18.17
N ILE A 321 43.79 17.02 -17.58
CA ILE A 321 42.51 16.47 -18.00
C ILE A 321 41.89 17.37 -19.07
N VAL A 322 41.57 16.78 -20.22
CA VAL A 322 41.15 17.51 -21.42
C VAL A 322 39.64 17.42 -21.67
N SER A 323 38.94 16.58 -20.92
CA SER A 323 37.49 16.37 -21.04
C SER A 323 36.81 16.31 -19.67
N GLY A 324 35.55 16.73 -19.62
CA GLY A 324 34.72 16.66 -18.42
C GLY A 324 34.35 15.23 -18.02
N THR A 325 33.99 15.08 -16.76
CA THR A 325 33.36 13.88 -16.18
C THR A 325 31.87 14.08 -16.03
N HIS A 326 31.10 13.03 -16.23
CA HIS A 326 29.72 12.99 -15.73
C HIS A 326 29.41 11.61 -15.11
N PRO A 327 28.61 11.57 -14.05
CA PRO A 327 28.21 10.31 -13.43
C PRO A 327 27.14 9.63 -14.28
N GLU A 328 27.35 8.36 -14.64
CA GLU A 328 26.29 7.46 -15.11
C GLU A 328 25.93 6.53 -13.95
N VAL A 329 24.86 6.88 -13.24
CA VAL A 329 24.42 6.17 -12.04
C VAL A 329 22.97 5.74 -12.15
N THR A 330 22.65 4.66 -11.45
CA THR A 330 21.30 4.10 -11.33
C THR A 330 21.00 3.79 -9.87
N CYS A 331 19.73 3.81 -9.51
CA CYS A 331 19.25 3.37 -8.20
C CYS A 331 18.37 2.14 -8.36
N SER A 332 18.47 1.23 -7.39
CA SER A 332 17.57 0.09 -7.29
C SER A 332 16.38 0.47 -6.40
N PRO A 333 15.14 0.30 -6.86
CA PRO A 333 13.97 0.49 -6.02
C PRO A 333 13.83 -0.64 -5.00
N SER A 334 13.22 -0.33 -3.85
CA SER A 334 12.83 -1.29 -2.82
C SER A 334 11.52 -0.85 -2.16
N GLY A 335 10.76 -1.82 -1.64
CA GLY A 335 9.44 -1.55 -1.05
C GLY A 335 8.31 -1.62 -2.09
N GLY A 336 7.24 -0.86 -1.88
CA GLY A 336 6.04 -0.92 -2.73
C GLY A 336 5.34 -2.27 -2.72
N ALA A 337 5.40 -3.02 -1.62
CA ALA A 337 4.63 -4.25 -1.46
C ALA A 337 3.20 -3.91 -1.04
N PRO A 338 2.16 -4.61 -1.52
CA PRO A 338 0.80 -4.37 -1.06
C PRO A 338 0.65 -4.76 0.41
N VAL A 339 -0.06 -3.93 1.16
CA VAL A 339 -0.38 -4.11 2.58
C VAL A 339 -1.84 -3.76 2.84
N GLY A 340 -2.35 -4.17 3.99
CA GLY A 340 -3.73 -3.91 4.40
C GLY A 340 -4.76 -4.80 3.70
N GLU A 341 -6.02 -4.59 4.06
CA GLU A 341 -7.15 -5.41 3.62
C GLU A 341 -8.44 -4.56 3.56
N VAL A 342 -9.51 -5.18 3.07
CA VAL A 342 -10.84 -4.58 3.08
C VAL A 342 -11.59 -5.14 4.28
N VAL A 343 -12.04 -4.24 5.17
CA VAL A 343 -12.74 -4.59 6.39
C VAL A 343 -14.18 -4.11 6.30
N PRO A 344 -15.18 -5.01 6.29
CA PRO A 344 -16.58 -4.60 6.39
C PRO A 344 -16.86 -3.86 7.69
N THR A 345 -17.56 -2.73 7.62
CA THR A 345 -17.82 -1.87 8.78
C THR A 345 -19.15 -2.16 9.47
N HIS A 346 -20.10 -2.76 8.76
CA HIS A 346 -21.37 -3.21 9.33
C HIS A 346 -21.63 -4.68 8.95
N VAL A 347 -21.40 -5.54 9.93
CA VAL A 347 -21.66 -6.98 9.83
C VAL A 347 -22.90 -7.29 10.64
N VAL A 348 -23.81 -8.07 10.06
CA VAL A 348 -24.96 -8.66 10.74
C VAL A 348 -24.77 -10.15 10.81
N THR A 349 -24.95 -10.73 12.00
CA THR A 349 -25.08 -12.18 12.12
C THR A 349 -26.51 -12.60 11.88
N MET A 350 -26.70 -13.64 11.08
CA MET A 350 -27.96 -14.33 10.87
C MET A 350 -27.84 -15.79 11.31
N CYS A 351 -28.86 -16.26 12.01
CA CYS A 351 -28.97 -17.61 12.54
C CYS A 351 -30.24 -18.27 12.01
N CYS A 352 -30.08 -19.28 11.18
CA CYS A 352 -31.20 -19.96 10.53
C CYS A 352 -31.45 -21.33 11.17
N VAL A 353 -32.71 -21.59 11.49
CA VAL A 353 -33.15 -22.88 12.04
C VAL A 353 -33.84 -23.70 10.94
N GLU A 354 -33.50 -24.98 10.85
CA GLU A 354 -34.13 -25.94 9.93
C GLU A 354 -35.42 -26.54 10.50
#